data_AF-A0A538LHA3-F1
#
_entry.id   AF-A0A538LHA3-F1
#
_cell.length_a   1.000
_cell.length_b   1.000
_cell.length_c   1.000
_cell.angle_alpha   90.00
_cell.angle_beta   90.00
_cell.angle_gamma   90.00
#
_symmetry.space_group_name_H-M   'P 1'
#
loop_
_entity.id
_entity.type
_entity.pdbx_description
1 polymer ?
#
loop_
_entity_poly.entity_id
_entity_poly.type
_entity_poly.pdbx_seq_one_letter_code
_entity_poly.pdbx_strand_id
1 'polypeptide(L)'
;PRDVVAQAIVDEVAKGKGVETPDGRPAVWLDTTRISAHDAELSLPYMLRRYRAGGIDPLAEKILTYPVLHYQNGGLVIDRDSKTTLDGLYACGEIAGGTHGRNRMMGNSLLECVVFGRRAGAAAAGH
;
A
#
# COMPACT_ATOMS: atom_id res chain seq x y z
N PRO A 1 -11.74 2.30 8.89
CA PRO A 1 -11.36 2.03 7.47
C PRO A 1 -10.11 2.81 7.08
N ARG A 2 -9.20 2.24 6.28
CA ARG A 2 -7.87 2.84 5.96
C ARG A 2 -7.97 4.12 5.14
N ASP A 3 -8.94 4.17 4.23
CA ASP A 3 -9.31 5.34 3.43
C ASP A 3 -9.80 6.51 4.28
N VAL A 4 -10.68 6.24 5.26
CA VAL A 4 -11.18 7.26 6.19
C VAL A 4 -10.05 7.87 7.03
N VAL A 5 -9.13 7.04 7.52
CA VAL A 5 -7.97 7.53 8.30
C VAL A 5 -7.04 8.36 7.43
N ALA A 6 -6.76 7.93 6.21
CA ALA A 6 -5.93 8.68 5.28
C ALA A 6 -6.55 10.05 4.94
N GLN A 7 -7.85 10.10 4.66
CA GLN A 7 -8.55 11.35 4.39
C GLN A 7 -8.53 12.28 5.61
N ALA A 8 -8.78 11.75 6.81
CA ALA A 8 -8.74 12.54 8.03
C ALA A 8 -7.36 13.18 8.27
N ILE A 9 -6.26 12.46 7.99
CA ILE A 9 -4.91 13.02 8.10
C ILE A 9 -4.72 14.19 7.11
N VAL A 10 -5.13 14.02 5.85
CA VAL A 10 -5.05 15.07 4.83
C VAL A 10 -5.86 16.30 5.24
N ASP A 11 -7.07 16.11 5.73
CA ASP A 11 -7.97 17.20 6.13
C ASP A 11 -7.43 17.99 7.33
N GLU A 12 -6.87 17.32 8.35
CA GLU A 12 -6.33 18.01 9.52
C GLU A 12 -5.03 18.77 9.19
N VAL A 13 -4.19 18.21 8.32
CA VAL A 13 -3.01 18.92 7.79
C VAL A 13 -3.44 20.17 7.01
N ALA A 14 -4.45 20.07 6.14
CA ALA A 14 -4.99 21.21 5.39
C ALA A 14 -5.59 22.30 6.31
N LYS A 15 -6.07 21.93 7.51
CA LYS A 15 -6.53 22.87 8.55
C LYS A 15 -5.38 23.48 9.38
N GLY A 16 -4.12 23.22 9.02
CA GLY A 16 -2.95 23.73 9.74
C GLY A 16 -2.67 23.02 11.07
N LYS A 17 -3.24 21.82 11.28
CA LYS A 17 -3.00 21.01 12.49
C LYS A 17 -1.98 19.88 12.28
N GLY A 18 -1.34 19.86 11.11
CA GLY A 18 -0.21 18.98 10.82
C GLY A 18 1.07 19.47 11.48
N VAL A 19 2.14 18.73 11.25
CA VAL A 19 3.52 19.11 11.55
C VAL A 19 4.35 19.05 10.28
N GLU A 20 5.52 19.68 10.29
CA GLU A 20 6.46 19.64 9.17
C GLU A 20 7.61 18.68 9.47
N THR A 21 8.00 17.91 8.47
CA THR A 21 9.24 17.13 8.50
C THR A 21 10.45 18.08 8.42
N PRO A 22 11.67 17.63 8.78
CA PRO A 22 12.88 18.44 8.66
C PRO A 22 13.16 18.97 7.24
N ASP A 23 12.62 18.29 6.22
CA ASP A 23 12.71 18.69 4.81
C ASP A 23 11.46 19.42 4.28
N GLY A 24 10.60 19.93 5.18
CA GLY A 24 9.51 20.84 4.86
C GLY A 24 8.27 20.18 4.25
N ARG A 25 8.07 18.87 4.44
CA ARG A 25 6.88 18.14 3.97
C ARG A 25 5.83 18.05 5.09
N PRO A 26 4.53 18.03 4.75
CA PRO A 26 3.49 17.84 5.75
C PRO A 26 3.52 16.43 6.33
N ALA A 27 3.24 16.33 7.62
CA ALA A 27 3.15 15.09 8.37
C ALA A 27 2.18 15.21 9.55
N VAL A 28 1.92 14.08 10.20
CA VAL A 28 1.33 13.99 11.54
C VAL A 28 2.20 13.08 12.40
N TRP A 29 2.04 13.18 13.72
CA TRP A 29 2.69 12.25 14.65
C TRP A 29 1.91 10.93 14.76
N LEU A 30 2.61 9.83 14.52
CA LEU A 30 2.19 8.49 14.90
C LEU A 30 2.81 8.16 16.27
N ASP A 31 1.96 8.02 17.29
CA ASP A 31 2.38 7.70 18.64
C ASP A 31 2.23 6.20 18.93
N THR A 32 3.34 5.48 18.86
CA THR A 32 3.42 4.06 19.22
C THR A 32 4.04 3.82 20.61
N THR A 33 4.37 4.88 21.35
CA THR A 33 5.04 4.80 22.68
C THR A 33 4.16 4.14 23.75
N ARG A 34 2.85 4.05 23.49
CA ARG A 34 1.87 3.42 24.37
C ARG A 34 1.72 1.91 24.16
N ILE A 35 2.35 1.36 23.12
CA ILE A 35 2.36 -0.09 22.88
C ILE A 35 3.37 -0.70 23.83
N SER A 36 2.98 -1.77 24.54
CA SER A 36 3.91 -2.45 25.44
C SER A 36 5.07 -3.06 24.65
N ALA A 37 6.28 -3.04 25.23
CA ALA A 37 7.44 -3.64 24.57
C ALA A 37 7.23 -5.12 24.24
N HIS A 38 6.60 -5.86 25.15
CA HIS A 38 6.26 -7.26 24.95
C HIS A 38 5.36 -7.47 23.71
N ASP A 39 4.25 -6.73 23.62
CA ASP A 39 3.32 -6.88 22.49
C ASP A 39 3.96 -6.45 21.17
N ALA A 40 4.78 -5.40 21.19
CA ALA A 40 5.50 -4.91 20.03
C ALA A 40 6.55 -5.91 19.53
N GLU A 41 7.27 -6.57 20.44
CA GLU A 41 8.26 -7.60 20.09
C GLU A 41 7.61 -8.83 19.46
N LEU A 42 6.42 -9.22 19.93
CA LEU A 42 5.66 -10.33 19.37
C LEU A 42 5.02 -9.97 18.02
N SER A 43 4.38 -8.81 17.92
CA SER A 43 3.50 -8.48 16.78
C SER A 43 4.19 -7.65 15.69
N LEU A 44 5.22 -6.87 16.06
CA LEU A 44 5.87 -5.90 15.18
C LEU A 44 7.41 -6.07 15.08
N PRO A 45 7.99 -7.28 15.15
CA PRO A 45 9.45 -7.46 15.24
C PRO A 45 10.19 -6.90 14.02
N TYR A 46 9.58 -7.02 12.83
CA TYR A 46 10.15 -6.46 11.60
C TYR A 46 10.21 -4.93 11.63
N MET A 47 9.15 -4.29 12.11
CA MET A 47 9.05 -2.83 12.23
C MET A 47 10.08 -2.30 13.23
N LEU A 48 10.15 -2.88 14.43
CA LEU A 48 11.12 -2.49 15.45
C LEU A 48 12.56 -2.58 14.92
N ARG A 49 12.90 -3.71 14.29
CA ARG A 49 14.23 -3.87 13.68
C ARG A 49 14.52 -2.82 12.62
N ARG A 50 13.56 -2.54 11.73
CA ARG A 50 13.74 -1.59 10.62
C ARG A 50 13.93 -0.15 11.10
N TYR A 51 13.13 0.30 12.06
CA TYR A 51 13.24 1.66 12.60
C TYR A 51 14.51 1.84 13.43
N ARG A 52 14.84 0.88 14.31
CA ARG A 52 16.05 0.95 15.14
C ARG A 52 17.33 0.93 14.33
N ALA A 53 17.35 0.19 13.21
CA ALA A 53 18.47 0.25 12.26
C ALA A 53 18.66 1.64 11.63
N GLY A 54 17.59 2.45 11.57
CA GLY A 54 17.63 3.86 11.16
C GLY A 54 17.82 4.85 12.30
N GLY A 55 18.13 4.38 13.52
CA GLY A 55 18.34 5.23 14.69
C GLY A 55 17.07 5.76 15.36
N ILE A 56 15.90 5.24 14.99
CA ILE A 56 14.60 5.64 15.56
C ILE A 56 14.07 4.50 16.43
N ASP A 57 13.67 4.77 17.66
CA ASP A 57 12.99 3.77 18.50
C ASP A 57 11.48 4.06 18.59
N PRO A 58 10.62 3.31 17.87
CA PRO A 58 9.17 3.54 17.84
C PRO A 58 8.47 3.47 19.20
N LEU A 59 9.11 2.86 20.20
CA LEU A 59 8.57 2.75 21.55
C LEU A 59 9.01 3.88 22.48
N ALA A 60 10.04 4.65 22.10
CA ALA A 60 10.58 5.75 22.89
C ALA A 60 10.15 7.12 22.37
N GLU A 61 9.90 7.25 21.07
CA GLU A 61 9.55 8.52 20.42
C GLU A 61 8.42 8.39 19.39
N LYS A 62 7.78 9.52 19.09
CA LYS A 62 6.73 9.59 18.05
C LYS A 62 7.38 9.65 16.67
N ILE A 63 6.70 9.07 15.69
CA ILE A 63 7.20 8.97 14.31
C ILE A 63 6.40 9.90 13.40
N LEU A 64 7.09 10.59 12.48
CA LEU A 64 6.42 11.37 11.44
C LEU A 64 5.80 10.44 10.38
N THR A 65 4.51 10.61 10.09
CA THR A 65 3.80 9.83 9.07
C THR A 65 2.88 10.70 8.23
N TYR A 66 2.64 10.29 7.00
CA TYR A 66 1.68 10.93 6.10
C TYR A 66 1.15 9.92 5.07
N PRO A 67 -0.11 10.04 4.59
CA PRO A 67 -0.63 9.18 3.54
C PRO A 67 0.21 9.26 2.26
N VAL A 68 0.52 8.10 1.68
CA VAL A 68 1.26 7.99 0.41
C VAL A 68 0.49 7.11 -0.58
N LEU A 69 0.74 7.32 -1.87
CA LEU A 69 0.30 6.40 -2.91
C LEU A 69 0.91 5.02 -2.63
N HIS A 70 0.07 3.99 -2.66
CA HIS A 70 0.47 2.63 -2.30
C HIS A 70 0.12 1.57 -3.34
N TYR A 71 -0.98 1.76 -4.08
CA TYR A 71 -1.45 0.78 -5.05
C TYR A 71 -2.25 1.44 -6.16
N GLN A 72 -2.11 0.95 -7.38
CA GLN A 72 -2.89 1.40 -8.53
C GLN A 72 -3.98 0.39 -8.91
N ASN A 73 -5.26 0.77 -8.77
CA ASN A 73 -6.39 -0.10 -9.14
C ASN A 73 -6.70 -0.07 -10.65
N GLY A 74 -6.27 1.00 -11.33
CA GLY A 74 -6.40 1.16 -12.77
C GLY A 74 -5.20 0.57 -13.50
N GLY A 75 -5.33 0.39 -14.81
CA GLY A 75 -4.31 -0.21 -15.64
C GLY A 75 -4.87 -0.60 -17.00
N LEU A 76 -4.16 -1.47 -17.70
CA LEU A 76 -4.60 -2.06 -18.96
C LEU A 76 -5.94 -2.78 -18.76
N VAL A 77 -6.89 -2.52 -19.66
CA VAL A 77 -8.15 -3.26 -19.68
C VAL A 77 -7.86 -4.68 -20.13
N ILE A 78 -8.28 -5.65 -19.34
CA ILE A 78 -8.13 -7.07 -19.64
C ILE A 78 -9.47 -7.79 -19.60
N ASP A 79 -9.60 -8.85 -20.40
CA ASP A 79 -10.69 -9.80 -20.28
C ASP A 79 -10.42 -10.86 -19.18
N ARG A 80 -11.28 -11.89 -19.11
CA ARG A 80 -11.16 -12.96 -18.09
C ARG A 80 -9.91 -13.82 -18.27
N ASP A 81 -9.35 -13.86 -19.48
CA ASP A 81 -8.17 -14.64 -19.87
C ASP A 81 -6.90 -13.77 -19.89
N SER A 82 -6.99 -12.53 -19.39
CA SER A 82 -5.88 -11.58 -19.29
C SER A 82 -5.41 -11.02 -20.63
N LYS A 83 -6.25 -11.11 -21.68
CA LYS A 83 -6.00 -10.46 -22.98
C LYS A 83 -6.30 -8.98 -22.89
N THR A 84 -5.41 -8.16 -23.44
CA THR A 84 -5.65 -6.71 -23.58
C THR A 84 -6.55 -6.41 -24.78
N THR A 85 -6.82 -5.14 -25.03
CA THR A 85 -7.52 -4.69 -26.25
C THR A 85 -6.66 -4.79 -27.52
N LEU A 86 -5.36 -5.09 -27.38
CA LEU A 86 -4.45 -5.32 -28.50
C LEU A 86 -4.23 -6.81 -28.70
N ASP A 87 -4.33 -7.25 -29.96
CA ASP A 87 -4.17 -8.65 -30.31
C ASP A 87 -2.76 -9.16 -30.00
N GLY A 88 -2.68 -10.39 -29.47
CA GLY A 88 -1.43 -10.99 -29.00
C GLY A 88 -0.80 -10.36 -27.75
N LEU A 89 -1.39 -9.32 -27.15
CA LEU A 89 -0.86 -8.68 -25.94
C LEU A 89 -1.68 -9.06 -24.69
N TYR A 90 -0.97 -9.47 -23.64
CA TYR A 90 -1.52 -9.93 -22.36
C TYR A 90 -0.97 -9.09 -21.20
N ALA A 91 -1.75 -8.94 -20.14
CA ALA A 91 -1.36 -8.20 -18.95
C ALA A 91 -1.95 -8.81 -17.67
N CYS A 92 -1.21 -8.76 -16.57
CA CYS A 92 -1.63 -9.27 -15.28
C CYS A 92 -0.88 -8.57 -14.14
N GLY A 93 -1.42 -8.58 -12.93
CA GLY A 93 -0.81 -7.88 -11.80
C GLY A 93 -1.18 -6.40 -11.82
N GLU A 94 -0.45 -5.59 -11.04
CA GLU A 94 -0.75 -4.17 -10.82
C GLU A 94 -0.72 -3.29 -12.10
N ILE A 95 -0.22 -3.81 -13.23
CA ILE A 95 -0.30 -3.12 -14.53
C ILE A 95 -1.70 -3.23 -15.18
N ALA A 96 -2.52 -4.20 -14.76
CA ALA A 96 -3.87 -4.44 -15.25
C ALA A 96 -4.93 -3.78 -14.36
N GLY A 97 -6.04 -3.37 -14.97
CA GLY A 97 -7.14 -2.69 -14.29
C GLY A 97 -8.45 -3.47 -14.30
N GLY A 98 -9.41 -3.02 -13.48
CA GLY A 98 -10.81 -3.46 -13.51
C GLY A 98 -11.17 -4.58 -12.52
N THR A 99 -10.21 -5.39 -12.09
CA THR A 99 -10.42 -6.50 -11.14
C THR A 99 -10.82 -6.03 -9.74
N HIS A 100 -10.49 -4.79 -9.38
CA HIS A 100 -10.68 -4.24 -8.03
C HIS A 100 -11.73 -3.12 -7.97
N GLY A 101 -12.30 -2.72 -9.10
CA GLY A 101 -13.17 -1.54 -9.17
C GLY A 101 -12.49 -0.29 -8.60
N ARG A 102 -13.19 0.46 -7.75
CA ARG A 102 -12.68 1.74 -7.19
C ARG A 102 -11.72 1.56 -6.01
N ASN A 103 -11.87 0.51 -5.21
CA ASN A 103 -11.07 0.32 -4.00
C ASN A 103 -10.72 -1.15 -3.80
N ARG A 104 -9.43 -1.48 -3.94
CA ARG A 104 -8.93 -2.84 -3.74
C ARG A 104 -9.02 -3.25 -2.27
N MET A 105 -9.58 -4.43 -2.04
CA MET A 105 -9.57 -5.10 -0.73
C MET A 105 -8.16 -5.54 -0.34
N MET A 106 -7.82 -5.40 0.93
CA MET A 106 -6.53 -5.83 1.46
C MET A 106 -6.26 -7.31 1.20
N GLY A 107 -5.03 -7.64 0.80
CA GLY A 107 -4.60 -9.02 0.52
C GLY A 107 -4.77 -9.48 -0.93
N ASN A 108 -5.56 -8.78 -1.75
CA ASN A 108 -5.89 -9.26 -3.09
C ASN A 108 -4.84 -8.96 -4.18
N SER A 109 -3.85 -8.09 -3.95
CA SER A 109 -2.88 -7.74 -5.01
C SER A 109 -1.96 -8.90 -5.38
N LEU A 110 -1.39 -9.59 -4.38
CA LEU A 110 -0.54 -10.74 -4.65
C LEU A 110 -1.34 -11.90 -5.26
N LEU A 111 -2.58 -12.08 -4.83
CA LEU A 111 -3.48 -13.08 -5.41
C LEU A 111 -3.79 -12.75 -6.87
N GLU A 112 -3.99 -11.48 -7.20
CA GLU A 112 -4.24 -11.00 -8.55
C GLU A 112 -3.03 -11.30 -9.46
N CYS A 113 -1.80 -11.03 -9.02
CA CYS A 113 -0.59 -11.43 -9.74
C CYS A 113 -0.54 -12.94 -10.04
N VAL A 114 -0.85 -13.80 -9.06
CA VAL A 114 -0.77 -15.26 -9.23
C VAL A 114 -1.90 -15.78 -10.13
N VAL A 115 -3.13 -15.33 -9.90
CA VAL A 115 -4.32 -15.83 -10.61
C VAL A 115 -4.31 -15.36 -12.07
N PHE A 116 -4.16 -14.05 -12.30
CA PHE A 116 -4.16 -13.51 -13.65
C PHE A 116 -2.83 -13.80 -14.37
N GLY A 117 -1.72 -13.91 -13.65
CA GLY A 117 -0.45 -14.37 -14.23
C GLY A 117 -0.55 -15.79 -14.80
N ARG A 118 -1.20 -16.71 -14.07
CA ARG A 118 -1.46 -18.06 -14.58
C ARG A 118 -2.34 -18.06 -15.83
N ARG A 119 -3.38 -17.22 -15.86
CA ARG A 119 -4.30 -17.11 -17.01
C ARG A 119 -3.61 -16.50 -18.23
N ALA A 120 -2.91 -15.39 -18.04
CA ALA A 120 -2.11 -14.74 -19.08
C ALA A 120 -1.10 -15.72 -19.68
N GLY A 121 -0.36 -16.46 -18.84
CA GLY A 121 0.61 -17.45 -19.32
C GLY A 121 -0.03 -18.58 -20.12
N ALA A 122 -1.16 -19.14 -19.66
CA ALA A 122 -1.87 -20.19 -20.38
C ALA A 122 -2.45 -19.70 -21.72
N ALA A 123 -3.03 -18.51 -21.74
CA ALA A 123 -3.63 -17.94 -22.94
C ALA A 123 -2.58 -17.51 -23.97
N ALA A 124 -1.48 -16.91 -23.53
CA ALA A 124 -0.36 -16.52 -24.39
C ALA A 124 0.35 -17.73 -25.02
N ALA A 125 0.51 -18.84 -24.29
CA ALA A 125 1.15 -20.05 -24.81
C ALA A 125 0.30 -20.82 -25.83
N GLY A 126 -1.02 -20.62 -25.82
CA GLY A 126 -1.94 -21.25 -26.78
C GLY A 126 -2.24 -20.40 -28.02
N HIS A 127 -1.61 -19.23 -28.14
CA HIS A 127 -1.78 -18.26 -29.21
C HIS A 127 -0.65 -18.37 -30.24
#